data_AF-A0A3D1S6F9-F1
#
_entry.id   AF-A0A3D1S6F9-F1
#
_cell.length_a   1.000
_cell.length_b   1.000
_cell.length_c   1.000
_cell.angle_alpha   90.00
_cell.angle_beta   90.00
_cell.angle_gamma   90.00
#
_symmetry.space_group_name_H-M   'P 1'
#
loop_
_entity.id
_entity.type
_entity.pdbx_description
1 polymer ?
#
loop_
_entity_poly.entity_id
_entity_poly.type
_entity_poly.pdbx_seq_one_letter_code
_entity_poly.pdbx_strand_id
1 'polypeptide(L)'
;MNLYQNKSRSTFVVLLLLVLPCISVAATTAPIQRALFVGNSFSYYNNGIQNHVGNLVRSAQQWEKGTTRYRMATVSGGNLSEHVAGVSGLL
;
A
#
# COMPACT_ATOMS: atom_id res chain seq x y z
N MET A 1 -40.96 -17.97 -40.10
CA MET A 1 -40.20 -17.07 -39.21
C MET A 1 -39.65 -17.87 -38.03
N ASN A 2 -38.50 -17.46 -37.47
CA ASN A 2 -37.86 -17.94 -36.22
C ASN A 2 -36.73 -18.99 -36.30
N LEU A 3 -35.66 -18.72 -37.05
CA LEU A 3 -34.35 -19.37 -36.79
C LEU A 3 -33.15 -18.39 -36.67
N TYR A 4 -33.37 -17.07 -36.72
CA TYR A 4 -32.31 -16.05 -36.70
C TYR A 4 -32.35 -15.17 -35.43
N GLN A 5 -32.48 -15.76 -34.23
CA GLN A 5 -32.49 -14.98 -32.96
C GLN A 5 -31.80 -15.69 -31.78
N ASN A 6 -30.87 -16.64 -32.03
CA ASN A 6 -30.23 -17.41 -30.94
C ASN A 6 -28.68 -17.33 -30.89
N LYS A 7 -28.01 -16.79 -31.93
CA LYS A 7 -26.53 -16.78 -31.97
C LYS A 7 -25.88 -15.67 -31.13
N SER A 8 -26.56 -14.54 -30.95
CA SER A 8 -26.03 -13.35 -30.27
C SER A 8 -26.04 -13.45 -28.74
N ARG A 9 -26.94 -14.25 -28.16
CA ARG A 9 -27.06 -14.41 -26.70
C ARG A 9 -25.98 -15.32 -26.11
N SER A 10 -25.53 -16.33 -26.86
CA SER A 10 -24.51 -17.29 -26.43
C SER A 10 -23.10 -16.70 -26.43
N THR A 11 -22.76 -15.88 -27.44
CA THR A 11 -21.46 -15.19 -27.49
C THR A 11 -21.27 -14.17 -26.37
N PHE A 12 -22.34 -13.49 -25.95
CA PHE A 12 -22.29 -12.56 -24.81
C PHE A 12 -22.04 -13.26 -23.48
N VAL A 13 -22.63 -14.44 -23.27
CA VAL A 13 -22.47 -15.21 -22.02
C VAL A 13 -21.06 -15.82 -21.93
N VAL A 14 -20.50 -16.30 -23.03
CA VAL A 14 -19.12 -16.82 -23.09
C VAL A 14 -18.09 -15.71 -22.88
N LEU A 15 -18.32 -14.53 -23.47
CA LEU A 15 -17.46 -13.36 -23.22
C LEU A 15 -17.50 -12.93 -21.75
N LEU A 16 -18.68 -12.93 -21.12
CA LEU A 16 -18.86 -12.57 -19.71
C LEU A 16 -18.19 -13.58 -18.75
N LEU A 17 -18.23 -14.87 -19.06
CA LEU A 17 -17.61 -15.94 -18.25
C LEU A 17 -16.07 -15.98 -18.35
N LEU A 18 -15.49 -15.52 -19.46
CA LEU A 18 -14.03 -15.47 -19.65
C LEU A 18 -13.33 -14.28 -18.97
N VAL A 19 -14.06 -13.20 -18.63
CA VAL A 19 -13.47 -12.03 -17.93
C VAL A 19 -13.44 -12.19 -16.40
N LEU A 20 -14.12 -13.20 -15.85
CA LEU A 20 -14.37 -13.34 -14.41
C LEU A 20 -13.25 -13.94 -13.54
N PRO A 21 -12.22 -14.68 -14.01
CA PRO A 21 -11.22 -15.24 -13.09
C PRO A 21 -10.00 -14.34 -12.87
N CYS A 22 -10.07 -13.03 -13.15
CA CYS A 22 -9.03 -12.07 -12.77
C CYS A 22 -9.50 -11.11 -11.67
N ILE A 23 -10.36 -11.57 -10.76
CA ILE A 23 -10.51 -10.88 -9.47
C ILE A 23 -9.30 -11.31 -8.65
N SER A 24 -8.22 -10.56 -8.80
CA SER A 24 -7.01 -10.68 -8.00
C SER A 24 -7.40 -10.79 -6.54
N VAL A 25 -6.90 -11.81 -5.84
CA VAL A 25 -6.92 -11.87 -4.38
C VAL A 25 -6.07 -10.70 -3.91
N ALA A 26 -6.71 -9.54 -3.68
CA ALA A 26 -6.08 -8.45 -2.96
C ALA A 26 -5.88 -8.99 -1.55
N ALA A 27 -4.64 -9.33 -1.21
CA ALA A 27 -4.26 -9.65 0.16
C ALA A 27 -4.76 -8.48 1.03
N THR A 28 -5.79 -8.74 1.84
CA THR A 28 -6.31 -7.76 2.80
C THR A 28 -5.27 -7.65 3.89
N THR A 29 -4.23 -6.89 3.61
CA THR A 29 -3.27 -6.47 4.62
C THR A 29 -3.97 -5.40 5.43
N ALA A 30 -4.20 -5.69 6.71
CA ALA A 30 -4.71 -4.69 7.64
C ALA A 30 -3.82 -3.43 7.52
N PRO A 31 -4.41 -2.22 7.54
CA PRO A 31 -3.65 -0.99 7.38
C PRO A 31 -2.59 -0.90 8.47
N ILE A 32 -1.36 -0.53 8.09
CA ILE A 32 -0.27 -0.35 9.05
C ILE A 32 -0.63 0.83 9.96
N GLN A 33 -0.93 0.55 11.22
CA GLN A 33 -1.29 1.59 12.18
C GLN A 33 -0.05 2.33 12.70
N ARG A 34 1.09 1.66 12.88
CA ARG A 34 2.30 2.29 13.41
C ARG A 34 3.52 1.85 12.63
N ALA A 35 4.32 2.82 12.19
CA ALA A 35 5.55 2.56 11.46
C ALA A 35 6.66 3.49 11.94
N LEU A 36 7.85 2.94 12.12
CA LEU A 36 9.09 3.68 12.33
C LEU A 36 9.96 3.51 11.08
N PHE A 37 10.19 4.61 10.40
CA PHE A 37 11.12 4.69 9.29
C PHE A 37 12.52 4.98 9.84
N VAL A 38 13.50 4.17 9.49
CA VAL A 38 14.90 4.34 9.91
C VAL A 38 15.73 4.62 8.67
N GLY A 39 16.55 5.67 8.70
CA GLY A 39 17.36 6.04 7.55
C GLY A 39 18.22 7.26 7.81
N ASN A 40 18.56 7.99 6.76
CA ASN A 40 19.47 9.13 6.86
C ASN A 40 18.92 10.36 6.12
N SER A 41 19.78 11.31 5.80
CA SER A 41 19.42 12.52 5.06
C SER A 41 18.74 12.24 3.72
N PHE A 42 19.04 11.12 3.05
CA PHE A 42 18.34 10.73 1.83
C PHE A 42 16.88 10.35 2.09
N SER A 43 16.62 9.59 3.16
CA SER A 43 15.26 9.21 3.55
C SER A 43 14.45 10.39 4.07
N TYR A 44 15.12 11.39 4.67
CA TYR A 44 14.51 12.61 5.17
C TYR A 44 14.35 13.70 4.10
N TYR A 45 15.08 13.61 2.98
CA TYR A 45 15.10 14.66 1.96
C TYR A 45 13.68 15.03 1.50
N ASN A 46 13.44 16.33 1.33
CA ASN A 46 12.14 16.86 0.94
C ASN A 46 10.99 16.42 1.86
N ASN A 47 11.09 16.77 3.15
CA ASN A 47 10.07 16.55 4.18
C ASN A 47 9.87 15.07 4.61
N GLY A 48 10.75 14.17 4.18
CA GLY A 48 10.83 12.79 4.66
C GLY A 48 9.76 11.83 4.14
N ILE A 49 10.18 10.61 3.81
CA ILE A 49 9.32 9.57 3.23
C ILE A 49 8.13 9.24 4.15
N GLN A 50 8.30 9.27 5.47
CA GLN A 50 7.22 8.99 6.42
C GLN A 50 6.03 9.95 6.26
N ASN A 51 6.28 11.21 5.87
CA ASN A 51 5.23 12.20 5.66
C ASN A 51 4.52 11.95 4.33
N HIS A 52 5.28 11.67 3.27
CA HIS A 52 4.71 11.33 1.95
C HIS A 52 3.86 10.06 2.01
N VAL A 53 4.35 9.00 2.64
CA VAL A 53 3.57 7.77 2.89
C VAL A 53 2.35 8.07 3.75
N GLY A 54 2.49 8.92 4.77
CA GLY A 54 1.36 9.38 5.57
C GLY A 54 0.30 10.11 4.74
N ASN A 55 0.68 10.89 3.73
CA ASN A 55 -0.25 11.57 2.84
C ASN A 55 -0.97 10.58 1.92
N LEU A 56 -0.26 9.58 1.40
CA LEU A 56 -0.86 8.50 0.61
C LEU A 56 -1.90 7.73 1.43
N VAL A 57 -1.57 7.35 2.67
CA VAL A 57 -2.49 6.64 3.56
C VAL A 57 -3.72 7.48 3.92
N ARG A 58 -3.56 8.80 4.09
CA ARG A 58 -4.69 9.72 4.24
C ARG A 58 -5.56 9.79 2.99
N SER A 59 -4.95 9.87 1.80
CA SER A 59 -5.69 9.89 0.54
C SER A 59 -6.47 8.60 0.28
N ALA A 60 -5.96 7.47 0.76
CA ALA A 60 -6.64 6.17 0.71
C ALA A 60 -7.75 6.03 1.78
N GLN A 61 -8.01 7.05 2.59
CA GLN A 61 -8.95 7.01 3.73
C GLN A 61 -8.64 5.92 4.77
N GLN A 62 -7.38 5.51 4.87
CA GLN A 62 -6.89 4.50 5.81
C GLN A 62 -6.24 5.11 7.07
N TRP A 63 -6.30 6.44 7.21
CA TRP A 63 -5.71 7.15 8.35
C TRP A 63 -6.72 7.28 9.49
N GLU A 64 -6.39 6.70 10.64
CA GLU A 64 -7.16 6.83 11.88
C GLU A 64 -6.48 7.86 12.81
N LYS A 65 -7.20 8.94 13.14
CA LYS A 65 -6.69 9.95 14.06
C LYS A 65 -6.49 9.34 15.45
N GLY A 66 -5.29 9.49 16.01
CA GLY A 66 -4.94 8.93 17.32
C GLY A 66 -4.22 7.59 17.20
N THR A 67 -4.74 6.70 16.36
CA THR A 67 -4.19 5.35 16.12
C THR A 67 -3.01 5.36 15.15
N THR A 68 -3.20 5.92 13.94
CA THR A 68 -2.19 5.87 12.89
C THR A 68 -1.02 6.82 13.21
N ARG A 69 0.20 6.29 13.26
CA ARG A 69 1.42 7.04 13.63
C ARG A 69 2.63 6.57 12.84
N TYR A 70 3.10 7.44 11.94
CA TYR A 70 4.34 7.25 11.21
C TYR A 70 5.40 8.21 11.75
N ARG A 71 6.55 7.67 12.13
CA ARG A 71 7.69 8.44 12.66
C ARG A 71 8.95 8.09 11.88
N MET A 72 9.92 8.99 11.86
CA MET A 72 11.22 8.71 11.28
C MET A 72 12.33 9.00 12.29
N ALA A 73 13.32 8.12 12.32
CA ALA A 73 14.57 8.29 13.04
C ALA A 73 15.70 8.39 12.01
N THR A 74 16.45 9.49 12.05
CA THR A 74 17.54 9.73 11.09
C THR A 74 18.86 10.10 11.75
N VAL A 75 19.95 9.60 11.16
CA VAL A 75 21.31 10.10 11.38
C VAL A 75 21.80 10.67 10.05
N SER A 76 22.04 11.99 10.00
CA SER A 76 22.44 12.66 8.74
C SER A 76 23.81 12.17 8.28
N GLY A 77 23.94 11.82 7.00
CA GLY A 77 25.15 11.19 6.45
C GLY A 77 25.41 9.78 6.97
N GLY A 78 24.52 9.25 7.80
CA GLY A 78 24.75 8.02 8.53
C GLY A 78 24.39 6.73 7.80
N ASN A 79 24.92 5.64 8.33
CA ASN A 79 24.72 4.27 7.88
C ASN A 79 23.86 3.48 8.88
N LEU A 80 23.31 2.35 8.44
CA LEU A 80 22.44 1.51 9.27
C LEU A 80 23.11 1.04 10.58
N SER A 81 24.43 0.84 10.57
CA SER A 81 25.21 0.44 11.76
C SER A 81 25.11 1.44 12.91
N GLU A 82 24.96 2.72 12.62
CA GLU A 82 24.88 3.78 13.63
C GLU A 82 23.50 3.83 14.32
N HIS A 83 22.50 3.19 13.70
CA HIS A 83 21.16 3.05 14.27
C HIS A 83 21.02 1.86 15.23
N VAL A 84 21.99 0.94 15.28
CA VAL A 84 21.89 -0.34 16.01
C VAL A 84 21.48 -0.13 17.47
N ALA A 85 22.19 0.72 18.22
CA ALA A 85 21.88 0.95 19.63
C ALA A 85 20.44 1.47 19.86
N GLY A 86 19.97 2.37 18.98
CA GLY A 86 18.63 2.95 19.08
C GLY A 86 17.52 1.98 18.66
N VAL A 87 17.76 1.14 17.65
CA VAL A 87 16.78 0.16 17.16
C VAL A 87 16.74 -1.07 18.07
N SER A 88 17.87 -1.50 18.61
CA SER A 88 17.94 -2.63 19.56
C SER A 88 17.15 -2.38 20.84
N GLY A 89 16.97 -1.13 21.26
CA GLY A 89 16.12 -0.79 22.41
C GLY A 89 14.61 -0.83 22.13
N LEU A 90 14.19 -1.09 20.88
CA LEU A 90 12.78 -1.12 20.46
C LEU A 90 12.25 -2.55 20.25
N LEU A 91 13.13 -3.55 20.18
CA LEU A 91 12.83 -4.97 19.99
C LEU A 91 12.89 -5.71 21.33
#